data_AF-A0A109UZT1-F1
#
_entry.id   AF-A0A109UZT1-F1
#
_cell.length_a   1.000
_cell.length_b   1.000
_cell.length_c   1.000
_cell.angle_alpha   90.00
_cell.angle_beta   90.00
_cell.angle_gamma   90.00
#
_symmetry.space_group_name_H-M   'P 1'
#
loop_
_entity.id
_entity.type
_entity.pdbx_description
1 polymer ?
#
loop_
_entity_poly.entity_id
_entity_poly.type
_entity_poly.pdbx_seq_one_letter_code
_entity_poly.pdbx_strand_id
1 'polypeptide(L)'
;MKNSHSDSQHSELPNHGVKIKPLKLCNNSVPTPDEHIQDYHDTTMPELFITEKILGLTKDVVSKHDAYLDCYIRLLNGYINTQRKAKTLVNERTCLIKYVKKLRFLERYLSSYEPDNSLIGDQLQRLVAQLASFFIRYLEIIDLLNYYLSQALKKEIIAKTLNTDLVLDSTCITIMDKTFLLYVKFVQWFVESCSPVVENDLTIEIIQFTKMCALDEPDEQDSDNILLQEVEFVTSSEEFEKHLVKWCDLLDQQCKEVRAAFDTNIEKFFQLTYKVKNSA
;
A
#
# COMPACT_ATOMS: atom_id res chain seq x y z
N MET A 1 -17.78 44.04 11.79
CA MET A 1 -19.13 43.49 12.03
C MET A 1 -19.67 42.97 10.70
N LYS A 2 -20.03 41.69 10.68
CA LYS A 2 -20.82 40.91 9.70
C LYS A 2 -20.19 40.50 8.36
N ASN A 3 -19.89 39.20 8.33
CA ASN A 3 -19.74 38.28 7.21
C ASN A 3 -21.07 38.03 6.46
N SER A 4 -20.97 37.62 5.20
CA SER A 4 -21.82 36.60 4.54
C SER A 4 -21.10 36.17 3.24
N HIS A 5 -20.39 35.05 3.23
CA HIS A 5 -20.84 33.68 2.86
C HIS A 5 -21.27 33.56 1.39
N SER A 6 -20.40 32.92 0.61
CA SER A 6 -20.69 32.37 -0.71
C SER A 6 -20.27 30.90 -0.70
N ASP A 7 -21.24 30.05 -1.05
CA ASP A 7 -21.27 28.60 -0.88
C ASP A 7 -20.22 27.85 -1.70
N SER A 8 -19.58 26.88 -1.06
CA SER A 8 -18.73 25.85 -1.66
C SER A 8 -19.53 24.55 -1.75
N GLN A 9 -19.80 24.09 -2.96
CA GLN A 9 -20.40 22.79 -3.24
C GLN A 9 -19.38 21.67 -2.94
N HIS A 10 -19.60 20.93 -1.86
CA HIS A 10 -18.95 19.64 -1.64
C HIS A 10 -19.79 18.53 -2.28
N SER A 11 -19.15 17.75 -3.16
CA SER A 11 -19.69 16.51 -3.71
C SER A 11 -19.53 15.38 -2.70
N GLU A 12 -20.65 14.95 -2.12
CA GLU A 12 -20.72 13.76 -1.26
C GLU A 12 -20.69 12.47 -2.11
N LEU A 13 -19.86 11.50 -1.72
CA LEU A 13 -19.91 10.12 -2.18
C LEU A 13 -20.67 9.26 -1.15
N PRO A 14 -21.35 8.17 -1.58
CA PRO A 14 -22.49 7.61 -0.86
C PRO A 14 -22.10 6.74 0.34
N ASN A 15 -22.75 7.04 1.46
CA ASN A 15 -22.73 6.31 2.71
C ASN A 15 -23.57 5.01 2.57
N HIS A 16 -22.91 3.86 2.44
CA HIS A 16 -23.55 2.55 2.47
C HIS A 16 -23.28 1.84 3.80
N GLY A 17 -24.13 2.14 4.79
CA GLY A 17 -24.63 1.27 5.85
C GLY A 17 -23.68 0.23 6.45
N VAL A 18 -22.83 0.65 7.39
CA VAL A 18 -22.28 -0.21 8.45
C VAL A 18 -22.97 0.15 9.76
N LYS A 19 -23.54 -0.84 10.46
CA LYS A 19 -24.24 -0.62 11.73
C LYS A 19 -23.22 -0.44 12.87
N ILE A 20 -23.14 0.79 13.34
CA ILE A 20 -22.30 1.27 14.44
C ILE A 20 -22.86 0.76 15.78
N LYS A 21 -22.01 0.22 16.66
CA LYS A 21 -22.32 0.10 18.10
C LYS A 21 -21.43 1.07 18.89
N PRO A 22 -21.99 1.81 19.86
CA PRO A 22 -21.20 2.70 20.71
C PRO A 22 -20.41 1.92 21.77
N LEU A 23 -19.20 2.40 22.04
CA LEU A 23 -18.32 1.97 23.13
C LEU A 23 -18.98 2.16 24.50
N LYS A 24 -18.99 1.10 25.33
CA LYS A 24 -19.27 1.22 26.76
C LYS A 24 -17.97 1.58 27.49
N LEU A 25 -17.99 2.74 28.13
CA LEU A 25 -16.99 3.18 29.12
C LEU A 25 -16.95 2.20 30.30
N CYS A 26 -15.79 1.60 30.58
CA CYS A 26 -15.52 0.96 31.86
C CYS A 26 -14.68 1.91 32.72
N ASN A 27 -15.23 2.29 33.87
CA ASN A 27 -14.60 3.15 34.86
C ASN A 27 -13.43 2.43 35.57
N ASN A 28 -12.37 3.19 35.85
CA ASN A 28 -11.20 2.78 36.62
C ASN A 28 -11.56 2.50 38.10
N SER A 29 -11.38 1.26 38.54
CA SER A 29 -11.19 0.92 39.96
C SER A 29 -10.06 -0.10 40.09
N VAL A 30 -9.09 0.21 40.96
CA VAL A 30 -7.87 -0.55 41.27
C VAL A 30 -8.23 -2.00 41.68
N PRO A 31 -7.58 -3.05 41.13
CA PRO A 31 -7.93 -4.43 41.44
C PRO A 31 -7.26 -4.91 42.74
N THR A 32 -8.06 -5.46 43.64
CA THR A 32 -7.62 -6.34 44.73
C THR A 32 -7.35 -7.76 44.20
N PRO A 33 -6.37 -8.49 44.77
CA PRO A 33 -6.01 -9.82 44.29
C PRO A 33 -6.92 -10.85 44.95
N ASP A 34 -8.06 -11.13 44.33
CA ASP A 34 -8.78 -12.40 44.33
C ASP A 34 -10.11 -12.17 43.58
N GLU A 35 -10.54 -13.17 42.80
CA GLU A 35 -11.72 -13.19 41.91
C GLU A 35 -11.47 -12.71 40.47
N HIS A 36 -11.16 -13.66 39.57
CA HIS A 36 -12.10 -14.10 38.53
C HIS A 36 -11.45 -15.18 37.66
N ILE A 37 -11.97 -16.39 37.82
CA ILE A 37 -11.81 -17.50 36.88
C ILE A 37 -12.41 -17.06 35.55
N GLN A 38 -11.56 -16.52 34.68
CA GLN A 38 -11.39 -16.95 33.31
C GLN A 38 -12.67 -17.31 32.53
N ASP A 39 -13.55 -16.34 32.29
CA ASP A 39 -14.47 -16.35 31.16
C ASP A 39 -13.70 -15.92 29.89
N TYR A 40 -12.84 -16.81 29.38
CA TYR A 40 -12.47 -16.73 27.97
C TYR A 40 -13.67 -17.27 27.19
N HIS A 41 -14.45 -16.36 26.60
CA HIS A 41 -15.31 -16.74 25.50
C HIS A 41 -14.43 -17.38 24.42
N ASP A 42 -14.54 -18.70 24.37
CA ASP A 42 -14.12 -19.60 23.31
C ASP A 42 -14.78 -19.11 22.00
N THR A 43 -14.24 -18.05 21.42
CA THR A 43 -14.62 -17.57 20.11
C THR A 43 -13.92 -18.51 19.15
N THR A 44 -14.53 -19.69 18.95
CA THR A 44 -14.11 -20.65 17.95
C THR A 44 -14.15 -19.94 16.61
N MET A 45 -12.96 -19.51 16.16
CA MET A 45 -12.79 -18.87 14.86
C MET A 45 -13.34 -19.80 13.79
N PRO A 46 -14.10 -19.28 12.82
CA PRO A 46 -14.56 -20.11 11.73
C PRO A 46 -13.35 -20.68 11.00
N GLU A 47 -13.33 -22.00 10.81
CA GLU A 47 -12.29 -22.64 10.01
C GLU A 47 -12.44 -22.18 8.56
N LEU A 48 -11.51 -21.33 8.12
CA LEU A 48 -11.46 -20.81 6.76
C LEU A 48 -10.62 -21.74 5.90
N PHE A 49 -11.21 -22.20 4.81
CA PHE A 49 -10.57 -23.11 3.87
C PHE A 49 -10.33 -22.45 2.53
N ILE A 50 -9.26 -22.88 1.86
CA ILE A 50 -8.93 -22.45 0.51
C ILE A 50 -9.90 -23.13 -0.46
N THR A 51 -10.67 -22.32 -1.19
CA THR A 51 -11.50 -22.77 -2.30
C THR A 51 -10.78 -22.58 -3.63
N GLU A 52 -11.23 -23.26 -4.68
CA GLU A 52 -10.74 -23.05 -6.05
C GLU A 52 -10.85 -21.58 -6.47
N LYS A 53 -11.92 -20.91 -6.05
CA LYS A 53 -12.15 -19.49 -6.34
C LYS A 53 -11.20 -18.57 -5.58
N ILE A 54 -10.92 -18.83 -4.30
CA ILE A 54 -9.89 -18.09 -3.55
C ILE A 54 -8.54 -18.22 -4.25
N LEU A 55 -8.19 -19.43 -4.68
CA LEU A 55 -6.92 -19.70 -5.34
C LEU A 55 -6.80 -18.95 -6.68
N GLY A 56 -7.87 -18.95 -7.49
CA GLY A 56 -7.96 -18.17 -8.72
C GLY A 56 -7.85 -16.65 -8.47
N LEU A 57 -8.61 -16.12 -7.52
CA LEU A 57 -8.55 -14.70 -7.15
C LEU A 57 -7.18 -14.29 -6.60
N THR A 58 -6.50 -15.20 -5.92
CA THR A 58 -5.15 -14.96 -5.40
C THR A 58 -4.13 -14.85 -6.53
N LYS A 59 -4.30 -15.61 -7.63
CA LYS A 59 -3.53 -15.41 -8.86
C LYS A 59 -3.75 -14.01 -9.43
N ASP A 60 -4.99 -13.53 -9.44
CA ASP A 60 -5.33 -12.19 -9.91
C ASP A 60 -4.67 -11.11 -9.03
N VAL A 61 -4.74 -11.25 -7.70
CA VAL A 61 -4.03 -10.38 -6.75
C VAL A 61 -2.54 -10.33 -7.06
N VAL A 62 -1.89 -11.49 -7.20
CA VAL A 62 -0.47 -11.57 -7.54
C VAL A 62 -0.16 -10.83 -8.85
N SER A 63 -1.02 -10.97 -9.86
CA SER A 63 -0.90 -10.21 -11.11
C SER A 63 -1.04 -8.69 -10.91
N LYS A 64 -1.89 -8.21 -9.98
CA LYS A 64 -1.97 -6.78 -9.65
C LYS A 64 -0.73 -6.26 -8.93
N HIS A 65 -0.10 -7.07 -8.09
CA HIS A 65 1.18 -6.73 -7.47
C HIS A 65 2.33 -6.71 -8.49
N ASP A 66 2.34 -7.66 -9.41
CA ASP A 66 3.30 -7.71 -10.53
C ASP A 66 3.18 -6.45 -11.41
N ALA A 67 1.96 -6.09 -11.81
CA ALA A 67 1.69 -4.89 -12.60
C ALA A 67 2.12 -3.59 -11.87
N TYR A 68 1.98 -3.54 -10.55
CA TYR A 68 2.41 -2.41 -9.74
C TYR A 68 3.94 -2.24 -9.75
N LEU A 69 4.68 -3.34 -9.58
CA LEU A 69 6.15 -3.35 -9.70
C LEU A 69 6.60 -2.90 -11.10
N ASP A 70 5.95 -3.39 -12.15
CA ASP A 70 6.25 -3.01 -13.54
C ASP A 70 6.02 -1.49 -13.77
N CYS A 71 5.03 -0.87 -13.12
CA CYS A 71 4.85 0.59 -13.18
C CYS A 71 6.09 1.33 -12.65
N TYR A 72 6.61 0.95 -11.47
CA TYR A 72 7.85 1.54 -10.94
C TYR A 72 9.05 1.25 -11.83
N ILE A 73 9.20 0.02 -12.32
CA ILE A 73 10.31 -0.36 -13.20
C ILE A 73 10.33 0.55 -14.43
N ARG A 74 9.17 0.82 -15.05
CA ARG A 74 9.07 1.74 -16.19
C ARG A 74 9.42 3.18 -15.84
N LEU A 75 8.84 3.73 -14.77
CA LEU A 75 9.19 5.08 -14.29
C LEU A 75 10.70 5.23 -14.09
N LEU A 76 11.29 4.30 -13.35
CA LEU A 76 12.70 4.33 -13.03
C LEU A 76 13.60 4.18 -14.25
N ASN A 77 13.23 3.34 -15.23
CA ASN A 77 13.97 3.28 -16.50
C ASN A 77 13.90 4.61 -17.25
N GLY A 78 12.75 5.29 -17.24
CA GLY A 78 12.60 6.66 -17.75
C GLY A 78 13.57 7.64 -17.08
N TYR A 79 13.64 7.62 -15.75
CA TYR A 79 14.60 8.39 -14.96
C TYR A 79 16.05 8.10 -15.32
N ILE A 80 16.44 6.82 -15.31
CA ILE A 80 17.82 6.37 -15.56
C ILE A 80 18.30 6.78 -16.95
N ASN A 81 17.41 6.74 -17.94
CA ASN A 81 17.70 7.16 -19.30
C ASN A 81 17.89 8.68 -19.40
N THR A 82 17.05 9.45 -18.72
CA THR A 82 17.11 10.91 -18.71
C THR A 82 18.35 11.40 -17.94
N GLN A 83 18.60 10.87 -16.75
CA GLN A 83 19.75 11.21 -15.91
C GLN A 83 21.09 10.83 -16.54
N ARG A 84 21.14 9.96 -17.56
CA ARG A 84 22.38 9.67 -18.31
C ARG A 84 23.02 10.94 -18.88
N LYS A 85 22.22 11.97 -19.20
CA LYS A 85 22.70 13.26 -19.71
C LYS A 85 23.08 14.25 -18.60
N ALA A 86 22.53 14.09 -17.40
CA ALA A 86 22.81 14.95 -16.26
C ALA A 86 24.05 14.44 -15.50
N LYS A 87 25.24 14.90 -15.90
CA LYS A 87 26.52 14.45 -15.32
C LYS A 87 26.61 14.65 -13.79
N THR A 88 25.90 15.63 -13.25
CA THR A 88 25.86 15.92 -11.82
C THR A 88 25.07 14.88 -11.01
N LEU A 89 24.21 14.07 -11.66
CA LEU A 89 23.32 13.08 -11.03
C LEU A 89 23.79 11.62 -11.22
N VAL A 90 25.08 11.40 -11.46
CA VAL A 90 25.62 10.07 -11.79
C VAL A 90 25.47 9.05 -10.64
N ASN A 91 25.58 9.51 -9.39
CA ASN A 91 25.49 8.67 -8.20
C ASN A 91 24.03 8.30 -7.92
N GLU A 92 23.14 9.29 -8.00
CA GLU A 92 21.69 9.13 -7.89
C GLU A 92 21.18 8.13 -8.92
N ARG A 93 21.63 8.27 -10.18
CA ARG A 93 21.32 7.32 -11.25
C ARG A 93 21.77 5.90 -10.91
N THR A 94 22.94 5.73 -10.31
CA THR A 94 23.45 4.40 -9.92
C THR A 94 22.60 3.80 -8.79
N CYS A 95 22.14 4.63 -7.85
CA CYS A 95 21.17 4.24 -6.82
C CYS A 95 19.86 3.75 -7.45
N LEU A 96 19.29 4.51 -8.38
CA LEU A 96 18.06 4.11 -9.10
C LEU A 96 18.24 2.79 -9.88
N ILE A 97 19.40 2.56 -10.50
CA ILE A 97 19.71 1.28 -11.16
C ILE A 97 19.66 0.12 -10.16
N LYS A 98 20.15 0.32 -8.92
CA LYS A 98 20.10 -0.71 -7.87
C LYS A 98 18.65 -1.03 -7.49
N TYR A 99 17.81 -0.01 -7.31
CA TYR A 99 16.37 -0.19 -7.06
C TYR A 99 15.69 -0.94 -8.20
N VAL A 100 15.86 -0.52 -9.46
CA VAL A 100 15.27 -1.21 -10.63
C VAL A 100 15.67 -2.68 -10.70
N LYS A 101 16.94 -3.00 -10.44
CA LYS A 101 17.41 -4.39 -10.42
C LYS A 101 16.72 -5.22 -9.33
N LYS A 102 16.48 -4.63 -8.15
CA LYS A 102 15.77 -5.29 -7.06
C LYS A 102 14.28 -5.48 -7.41
N LEU A 103 13.62 -4.46 -7.95
CA LEU A 103 12.22 -4.55 -8.37
C LEU A 103 12.02 -5.61 -9.46
N ARG A 104 12.89 -5.67 -10.47
CA ARG A 104 12.85 -6.72 -11.51
C ARG A 104 13.04 -8.13 -10.96
N PHE A 105 13.84 -8.28 -9.90
CA PHE A 105 14.01 -9.57 -9.25
C PHE A 105 12.72 -10.00 -8.54
N LEU A 106 12.03 -9.05 -7.89
CA LEU A 106 10.78 -9.29 -7.19
C LEU A 106 9.61 -9.53 -8.17
N GLU A 107 9.53 -8.74 -9.22
CA GLU A 107 8.60 -8.90 -10.35
C GLU A 107 8.69 -10.32 -10.92
N ARG A 108 9.89 -10.77 -11.30
CA ARG A 108 10.08 -12.14 -11.83
C ARG A 108 9.57 -13.24 -10.90
N TYR A 109 9.68 -13.05 -9.59
CA TYR A 109 9.13 -14.00 -8.62
C TYR A 109 7.61 -14.05 -8.73
N LEU A 110 6.94 -12.89 -8.75
CA LEU A 110 5.48 -12.79 -8.92
C LEU A 110 5.02 -13.30 -10.29
N SER A 111 5.69 -12.93 -11.38
CA SER A 111 5.31 -13.40 -12.72
C SER A 111 5.49 -14.91 -12.89
N SER A 112 6.33 -15.56 -12.07
CA SER A 112 6.53 -17.02 -12.05
C SER A 112 5.61 -17.76 -11.07
N TYR A 113 4.81 -17.03 -10.29
CA TYR A 113 3.92 -17.62 -9.32
C TYR A 113 2.78 -18.37 -10.03
N GLU A 114 2.70 -19.67 -9.76
CA GLU A 114 1.57 -20.50 -10.16
C GLU A 114 0.91 -21.06 -8.91
N PRO A 115 -0.42 -20.91 -8.75
CA PRO A 115 -1.11 -21.41 -7.58
C PRO A 115 -1.02 -22.93 -7.50
N ASP A 116 -0.72 -23.45 -6.32
CA ASP A 116 -0.68 -24.89 -6.08
C ASP A 116 -2.09 -25.41 -5.78
N ASN A 117 -2.69 -26.12 -6.75
CA ASN A 117 -4.02 -26.72 -6.61
C ASN A 117 -4.12 -27.73 -5.46
N SER A 118 -2.99 -28.27 -4.97
CA SER A 118 -2.99 -29.16 -3.80
C SER A 118 -3.35 -28.45 -2.49
N LEU A 119 -3.35 -27.11 -2.47
CA LEU A 119 -3.77 -26.32 -1.31
C LEU A 119 -5.29 -26.23 -1.16
N ILE A 120 -6.09 -26.70 -2.12
CA ILE A 120 -7.56 -26.64 -2.00
C ILE A 120 -8.00 -27.52 -0.82
N GLY A 121 -8.77 -26.92 0.09
CA GLY A 121 -9.20 -27.57 1.34
C GLY A 121 -8.22 -27.42 2.50
N ASP A 122 -7.02 -26.86 2.30
CA ASP A 122 -6.13 -26.46 3.40
C ASP A 122 -6.65 -25.19 4.09
N GLN A 123 -6.11 -24.91 5.27
CA GLN A 123 -6.34 -23.67 6.01
C GLN A 123 -5.91 -22.43 5.21
N LEU A 124 -6.79 -21.44 5.12
CA LEU A 124 -6.56 -20.19 4.39
C LEU A 124 -5.32 -19.44 4.86
N GLN A 125 -5.04 -19.48 6.17
CA GLN A 125 -3.91 -18.81 6.80
C GLN A 125 -2.56 -19.24 6.19
N ARG A 126 -2.45 -20.49 5.74
CA ARG A 126 -1.22 -21.01 5.11
C ARG A 126 -0.92 -20.28 3.80
N LEU A 127 -1.93 -20.06 2.96
CA LEU A 127 -1.80 -19.33 1.70
C LEU A 127 -1.52 -17.85 1.97
N VAL A 128 -2.27 -17.26 2.91
CA VAL A 128 -2.14 -15.85 3.27
C VAL A 128 -0.75 -15.55 3.80
N ALA A 129 -0.24 -16.32 4.77
CA ALA A 129 1.07 -16.07 5.38
C ALA A 129 2.22 -16.11 4.35
N GLN A 130 2.19 -17.07 3.43
CA GLN A 130 3.21 -17.20 2.38
C GLN A 130 3.25 -15.98 1.47
N LEU A 131 2.09 -15.51 1.00
CA LEU A 131 1.99 -14.39 0.09
C LEU A 131 2.19 -13.05 0.79
N ALA A 132 1.58 -12.86 1.96
CA ALA A 132 1.73 -11.67 2.77
C ALA A 132 3.20 -11.41 3.11
N SER A 133 3.96 -12.43 3.52
CA SER A 133 5.39 -12.28 3.79
C SER A 133 6.17 -11.71 2.59
N PHE A 134 5.84 -12.14 1.37
CA PHE A 134 6.42 -11.58 0.16
C PHE A 134 5.92 -10.14 -0.09
N PHE A 135 4.62 -9.90 0.06
CA PHE A 135 4.02 -8.59 -0.18
C PHE A 135 4.57 -7.52 0.73
N ILE A 136 4.65 -7.80 2.04
CA ILE A 136 5.25 -6.92 3.04
C ILE A 136 6.67 -6.58 2.62
N ARG A 137 7.50 -7.59 2.34
CA ARG A 137 8.92 -7.38 1.98
C ARG A 137 9.13 -6.45 0.79
N TYR A 138 8.33 -6.58 -0.27
CA TYR A 138 8.50 -5.68 -1.41
C TYR A 138 7.89 -4.29 -1.12
N LEU A 139 6.80 -4.20 -0.35
CA LEU A 139 6.22 -2.91 0.02
C LEU A 139 7.17 -2.08 0.87
N GLU A 140 7.93 -2.69 1.79
CA GLU A 140 8.99 -1.98 2.54
C GLU A 140 10.07 -1.40 1.59
N ILE A 141 10.40 -2.12 0.52
CA ILE A 141 11.33 -1.61 -0.49
C ILE A 141 10.70 -0.46 -1.29
N ILE A 142 9.40 -0.53 -1.56
CA ILE A 142 8.66 0.55 -2.24
C ILE A 142 8.56 1.78 -1.35
N ASP A 143 8.39 1.63 -0.03
CA ASP A 143 8.35 2.77 0.90
C ASP A 143 9.68 3.54 0.89
N LEU A 144 10.80 2.83 1.07
CA LEU A 144 12.15 3.41 0.97
C LEU A 144 12.39 4.10 -0.38
N LEU A 145 11.89 3.50 -1.46
CA LEU A 145 11.98 4.09 -2.79
C LEU A 145 11.10 5.34 -2.94
N ASN A 146 9.87 5.32 -2.42
CA ASN A 146 8.94 6.44 -2.46
C ASN A 146 9.52 7.63 -1.73
N TYR A 147 10.07 7.42 -0.53
CA TYR A 147 10.80 8.44 0.21
C TYR A 147 11.99 8.97 -0.60
N TYR A 148 12.80 8.08 -1.18
CA TYR A 148 13.95 8.50 -1.98
C TYR A 148 13.52 9.36 -3.19
N LEU A 149 12.51 8.95 -3.95
CA LEU A 149 12.05 9.64 -5.15
C LEU A 149 11.37 10.99 -4.83
N SER A 150 10.45 11.01 -3.87
CA SER A 150 9.63 12.19 -3.58
C SER A 150 10.34 13.24 -2.73
N GLN A 151 11.28 12.82 -1.87
CA GLN A 151 11.96 13.71 -0.93
C GLN A 151 13.45 13.89 -1.25
N ALA A 152 14.24 12.83 -1.08
CA ALA A 152 15.70 12.93 -1.10
C ALA A 152 16.23 13.32 -2.49
N LEU A 153 15.83 12.58 -3.52
CA LEU A 153 16.23 12.81 -4.90
C LEU A 153 15.70 14.14 -5.42
N LYS A 154 14.47 14.53 -5.06
CA LYS A 154 13.93 15.85 -5.40
C LYS A 154 14.82 16.99 -4.91
N LYS A 155 15.20 16.97 -3.63
CA LYS A 155 16.10 17.99 -3.05
C LYS A 155 17.46 18.01 -3.76
N GLU A 156 17.99 16.83 -4.05
CA GLU A 156 19.28 16.67 -4.71
C GLU A 156 19.27 17.16 -6.17
N ILE A 157 18.20 16.88 -6.92
CA ILE A 157 18.00 17.40 -8.28
C ILE A 157 17.98 18.93 -8.26
N ILE A 158 17.18 19.53 -7.37
CA ILE A 158 17.06 21.00 -7.29
C ILE A 158 18.42 21.61 -6.93
N ALA A 159 19.12 21.06 -5.93
CA ALA A 159 20.41 21.56 -5.48
C ALA A 159 21.49 21.48 -6.58
N LYS A 160 21.57 20.36 -7.32
CA LYS A 160 22.61 20.12 -8.33
C LYS A 160 22.33 20.70 -9.70
N THR A 161 21.06 20.89 -10.05
CA THR A 161 20.65 21.34 -11.40
C THR A 161 20.06 22.74 -11.43
N LEU A 162 19.74 23.30 -10.25
CA LEU A 162 19.11 24.61 -10.07
C LEU A 162 17.80 24.77 -10.84
N ASN A 163 17.10 23.65 -11.10
CA ASN A 163 15.78 23.61 -11.74
C ASN A 163 14.93 22.46 -11.19
N THR A 164 13.69 22.36 -11.67
CA THR A 164 12.71 21.36 -11.23
C THR A 164 12.27 20.44 -12.37
N ASP A 165 13.00 20.44 -13.48
CA ASP A 165 12.59 19.78 -14.72
C ASP A 165 12.50 18.25 -14.58
N LEU A 166 13.44 17.67 -13.81
CA LEU A 166 13.49 16.23 -13.52
C LEU A 166 12.79 15.84 -12.21
N VAL A 167 12.07 16.75 -11.58
CA VAL A 167 11.31 16.46 -10.36
C VAL A 167 9.94 15.91 -10.74
N LEU A 168 9.50 14.88 -10.00
CA LEU A 168 8.14 14.35 -10.10
C LEU A 168 7.12 15.44 -9.78
N ASP A 169 6.05 15.48 -10.57
CA ASP A 169 4.96 16.40 -10.32
C ASP A 169 4.25 16.09 -8.99
N SER A 170 3.73 17.11 -8.31
CA SER A 170 3.06 16.93 -7.02
C SER A 170 1.87 15.97 -7.11
N THR A 171 1.07 16.07 -8.18
CA THR A 171 -0.02 15.13 -8.45
C THR A 171 0.46 13.69 -8.58
N CYS A 172 1.62 13.47 -9.20
CA CYS A 172 2.22 12.14 -9.30
C CYS A 172 2.63 11.60 -7.92
N ILE A 173 3.22 12.44 -7.08
CA ILE A 173 3.59 12.06 -5.70
C ILE A 173 2.33 11.70 -4.90
N THR A 174 1.28 12.51 -4.97
CA THR A 174 0.01 12.21 -4.28
C THR A 174 -0.60 10.89 -4.73
N ILE A 175 -0.63 10.60 -6.03
CA ILE A 175 -1.16 9.33 -6.55
C ILE A 175 -0.26 8.15 -6.14
N MET A 176 1.05 8.33 -6.15
CA MET A 176 2.03 7.34 -5.70
C MET A 176 1.80 6.97 -4.23
N ASP A 177 1.69 7.98 -3.35
CA ASP A 177 1.47 7.79 -1.91
C ASP A 177 0.11 7.14 -1.63
N LYS A 178 -0.96 7.62 -2.28
CA LYS A 178 -2.31 7.02 -2.19
C LYS A 178 -2.31 5.56 -2.62
N THR A 179 -1.64 5.24 -3.73
CA THR A 179 -1.58 3.87 -4.25
C THR A 179 -0.80 2.98 -3.28
N PHE A 180 0.34 3.45 -2.78
CA PHE A 180 1.13 2.72 -1.79
C PHE A 180 0.32 2.40 -0.53
N LEU A 181 -0.39 3.39 0.03
CA LEU A 181 -1.23 3.20 1.21
C LEU A 181 -2.38 2.20 0.94
N LEU A 182 -2.99 2.21 -0.24
CA LEU A 182 -4.00 1.21 -0.59
C LEU A 182 -3.42 -0.21 -0.61
N TYR A 183 -2.24 -0.40 -1.21
CA TYR A 183 -1.57 -1.70 -1.25
C TYR A 183 -1.16 -2.18 0.15
N VAL A 184 -0.68 -1.28 1.01
CA VAL A 184 -0.42 -1.56 2.43
C VAL A 184 -1.70 -1.98 3.14
N LYS A 185 -2.80 -1.23 2.95
CA LYS A 185 -4.10 -1.56 3.56
C LYS A 185 -4.65 -2.90 3.08
N PHE A 186 -4.49 -3.21 1.80
CA PHE A 186 -4.86 -4.52 1.27
C PHE A 186 -4.09 -5.63 1.99
N VAL A 187 -2.77 -5.51 2.14
CA VAL A 187 -1.96 -6.53 2.82
C VAL A 187 -2.34 -6.64 4.30
N GLN A 188 -2.60 -5.51 4.97
CA GLN A 188 -3.15 -5.51 6.33
C GLN A 188 -4.45 -6.30 6.40
N TRP A 189 -5.42 -5.99 5.52
CA TRP A 189 -6.68 -6.71 5.45
C TRP A 189 -6.48 -8.20 5.15
N PHE A 190 -5.61 -8.53 4.20
CA PHE A 190 -5.36 -9.90 3.77
C PHE A 190 -4.86 -10.78 4.93
N VAL A 191 -4.01 -10.22 5.80
CA VAL A 191 -3.49 -10.88 7.01
C VAL A 191 -4.51 -10.86 8.15
N GLU A 192 -4.95 -9.67 8.56
CA GLU A 192 -5.76 -9.47 9.77
C GLU A 192 -7.19 -10.04 9.63
N SER A 193 -7.74 -10.14 8.41
CA SER A 193 -9.10 -10.68 8.23
C SER A 193 -9.23 -12.17 8.51
N CYS A 194 -8.15 -12.94 8.40
CA CYS A 194 -8.17 -14.41 8.49
C CYS A 194 -7.43 -14.97 9.72
N SER A 195 -6.75 -14.13 10.50
CA SER A 195 -6.07 -14.53 11.73
C SER A 195 -6.17 -13.44 12.80
N PRO A 196 -6.63 -13.75 14.03
CA PRO A 196 -6.61 -12.80 15.15
C PRO A 196 -5.20 -12.56 15.70
N VAL A 197 -4.27 -13.49 15.44
CA VAL A 197 -2.87 -13.35 15.82
C VAL A 197 -2.08 -13.08 14.55
N VAL A 198 -1.66 -11.84 14.39
CA VAL A 198 -0.65 -11.47 13.40
C VAL A 198 0.70 -11.83 14.00
N GLU A 199 1.40 -12.79 13.41
CA GLU A 199 2.80 -13.04 13.78
C GLU A 199 3.59 -11.73 13.58
N ASN A 200 4.50 -11.39 14.49
CA ASN A 200 5.26 -10.13 14.40
C ASN A 200 5.97 -9.96 13.04
N ASP A 201 6.33 -11.07 12.39
CA ASP A 201 6.97 -11.10 11.07
C ASP A 201 6.03 -10.75 9.90
N LEU A 202 4.71 -10.66 10.16
CA LEU A 202 3.67 -10.25 9.22
C LEU A 202 3.12 -8.86 9.54
N THR A 203 3.95 -8.00 10.12
CA THR A 203 3.63 -6.59 10.34
C THR A 203 4.36 -5.70 9.33
N ILE A 204 3.73 -4.59 8.93
CA ILE A 204 4.31 -3.57 8.06
C ILE A 204 4.76 -2.40 8.94
N GLU A 205 5.98 -1.91 8.73
CA GLU A 205 6.61 -0.86 9.55
C GLU A 205 5.72 0.38 9.65
N ILE A 206 5.21 0.87 8.51
CA ILE A 206 4.38 2.08 8.47
C ILE A 206 3.08 1.94 9.29
N ILE A 207 2.50 0.75 9.35
CA ILE A 207 1.29 0.49 10.15
C ILE A 207 1.62 0.57 11.64
N GLN A 208 2.69 -0.10 12.06
CA GLN A 208 3.13 -0.09 13.46
C GLN A 208 3.52 1.31 13.90
N PHE A 209 4.28 2.03 13.07
CA PHE A 209 4.67 3.40 13.33
C PHE A 209 3.43 4.31 13.48
N THR A 210 2.47 4.21 12.57
CA THR A 210 1.23 5.01 12.63
C THR A 210 0.43 4.70 13.90
N LYS A 211 0.29 3.43 14.28
CA LYS A 211 -0.38 3.01 15.52
C LYS A 211 0.34 3.58 16.76
N MET A 212 1.67 3.56 16.78
CA MET A 212 2.46 4.15 17.88
C MET A 212 2.24 5.66 17.99
N CYS A 213 2.26 6.40 16.88
CA CYS A 213 1.98 7.84 16.89
C CYS A 213 0.58 8.18 17.42
N ALA A 214 -0.45 7.44 17.00
CA ALA A 214 -1.82 7.65 17.46
C ALA A 214 -2.05 7.29 18.95
N LEU A 215 -1.15 6.48 19.55
CA LEU A 215 -1.16 6.24 20.99
C LEU A 215 -0.57 7.43 21.77
N ASP A 216 0.41 8.11 21.18
CA ASP A 216 1.04 9.30 21.75
C ASP A 216 0.17 10.56 21.56
N GLU A 217 -0.74 10.57 20.57
CA GLU A 217 -1.66 11.66 20.25
C GLU A 217 -3.15 11.21 20.27
N PRO A 218 -3.87 11.35 21.41
CA PRO A 218 -5.20 10.77 21.59
C PRO A 218 -6.30 11.35 20.68
N ASP A 219 -6.08 12.52 20.08
CA ASP A 219 -7.02 13.14 19.13
C ASP A 219 -6.96 12.48 17.73
N GLU A 220 -5.98 11.61 17.46
CA GLU A 220 -5.86 10.85 16.20
C GLU A 220 -6.54 9.47 16.23
N GLN A 221 -7.19 9.07 17.32
CA GLN A 221 -7.83 7.75 17.39
C GLN A 221 -9.14 7.65 16.57
N ASP A 222 -9.80 8.79 16.31
CA ASP A 222 -10.96 8.91 15.39
C ASP A 222 -10.53 9.43 14.00
N SER A 223 -9.30 9.09 13.56
CA SER A 223 -8.66 9.66 12.37
C SER A 223 -9.18 9.09 11.04
N ASP A 224 -9.26 9.97 10.02
CA ASP A 224 -9.46 9.63 8.60
C ASP A 224 -8.30 8.79 8.01
N ASN A 225 -7.27 8.47 8.80
CA ASN A 225 -6.13 7.68 8.36
C ASN A 225 -6.52 6.21 8.14
N ILE A 226 -6.49 5.80 6.87
CA ILE A 226 -6.82 4.46 6.41
C ILE A 226 -6.04 3.34 7.14
N LEU A 227 -4.82 3.61 7.63
CA LEU A 227 -3.98 2.62 8.31
C LEU A 227 -4.41 2.36 9.77
N LEU A 228 -5.12 3.30 10.39
CA LEU A 228 -5.63 3.16 11.76
C LEU A 228 -6.98 2.45 11.82
N GLN A 229 -7.70 2.41 10.70
CA GLN A 229 -9.00 1.71 10.61
C GLN A 229 -8.85 0.22 10.93
N GLU A 230 -9.68 -0.30 11.82
CA GLU A 230 -9.68 -1.72 12.17
C GLU A 230 -10.09 -2.61 10.98
N VAL A 231 -9.54 -3.83 10.94
CA VAL A 231 -9.91 -4.85 9.97
C VAL A 231 -10.90 -5.80 10.62
N GLU A 232 -12.09 -5.93 10.04
CA GLU A 232 -13.07 -6.92 10.48
C GLU A 232 -12.63 -8.34 10.05
N PHE A 233 -12.80 -9.30 10.96
CA PHE A 233 -12.57 -10.71 10.66
C PHE A 233 -13.62 -11.23 9.69
N VAL A 234 -13.19 -12.00 8.71
CA VAL A 234 -14.11 -12.73 7.84
C VAL A 234 -14.65 -13.96 8.56
N THR A 235 -15.94 -14.21 8.39
CA THR A 235 -16.65 -15.30 9.08
C THR A 235 -16.75 -16.56 8.23
N SER A 236 -16.43 -16.49 6.94
CA SER A 236 -16.48 -17.63 6.02
C SER A 236 -15.57 -17.43 4.80
N SER A 237 -15.18 -18.54 4.17
CA SER A 237 -14.42 -18.50 2.91
C SER A 237 -15.19 -17.76 1.80
N GLU A 238 -16.53 -17.87 1.75
CA GLU A 238 -17.35 -17.16 0.76
C GLU A 238 -17.33 -15.63 0.97
N GLU A 239 -17.33 -15.18 2.22
CA GLU A 239 -17.17 -13.76 2.56
C GLU A 239 -15.78 -13.25 2.15
N PHE A 240 -14.73 -14.03 2.46
CA PHE A 240 -13.38 -13.72 2.03
C PHE A 240 -13.29 -13.57 0.51
N GLU A 241 -13.87 -14.50 -0.26
CA GLU A 241 -13.93 -14.40 -1.72
C GLU A 241 -14.61 -13.11 -2.19
N LYS A 242 -15.77 -12.76 -1.62
CA LYS A 242 -16.51 -11.55 -1.99
C LYS A 242 -15.68 -10.29 -1.74
N HIS A 243 -14.94 -10.25 -0.64
CA HIS A 243 -14.09 -9.12 -0.29
C HIS A 243 -12.84 -9.08 -1.18
N LEU A 244 -12.24 -10.24 -1.47
CA LEU A 244 -11.08 -10.36 -2.34
C LEU A 244 -11.36 -9.88 -3.76
N VAL A 245 -12.54 -10.17 -4.31
CA VAL A 245 -12.98 -9.63 -5.62
C VAL A 245 -12.98 -8.09 -5.61
N LYS A 246 -13.59 -7.47 -4.57
CA LYS A 246 -13.62 -6.01 -4.45
C LYS A 246 -12.22 -5.42 -4.34
N TRP A 247 -11.34 -6.07 -3.59
CA TRP A 247 -9.94 -5.66 -3.48
C TRP A 247 -9.21 -5.77 -4.82
N CYS A 248 -9.40 -6.83 -5.60
CA CYS A 248 -8.84 -6.95 -6.94
C CYS A 248 -9.22 -5.76 -7.83
N ASP A 249 -10.50 -5.34 -7.80
CA ASP A 249 -10.98 -4.19 -8.58
C ASP A 249 -10.32 -2.87 -8.12
N LEU A 250 -10.22 -2.65 -6.80
CA LEU A 250 -9.58 -1.46 -6.22
C LEU A 250 -8.08 -1.39 -6.57
N LEU A 251 -7.37 -2.52 -6.47
CA LEU A 251 -5.95 -2.62 -6.82
C LEU A 251 -5.74 -2.35 -8.32
N ASP A 252 -6.59 -2.92 -9.18
CA ASP A 252 -6.53 -2.69 -10.62
C ASP A 252 -6.76 -1.22 -10.99
N GLN A 253 -7.74 -0.57 -10.36
CA GLN A 253 -8.02 0.84 -10.56
C GLN A 253 -6.83 1.71 -10.13
N GLN A 254 -6.30 1.52 -8.92
CA GLN A 254 -5.16 2.32 -8.45
C GLN A 254 -3.90 2.06 -9.28
N CYS A 255 -3.67 0.82 -9.71
CA CYS A 255 -2.56 0.50 -10.60
C CYS A 255 -2.65 1.24 -11.94
N LYS A 256 -3.85 1.44 -12.50
CA LYS A 256 -4.06 2.24 -13.72
C LYS A 256 -3.82 3.73 -13.46
N GLU A 257 -4.31 4.25 -12.34
CA GLU A 257 -4.13 5.66 -11.94
C GLU A 257 -2.63 5.99 -11.79
N VAL A 258 -1.87 5.17 -11.05
CA VAL A 258 -0.43 5.42 -10.86
C VAL A 258 0.35 5.24 -12.15
N ARG A 259 0.00 4.27 -13.01
CA ARG A 259 0.62 4.08 -14.31
C ARG A 259 0.48 5.34 -15.16
N ALA A 260 -0.73 5.90 -15.27
CA ALA A 260 -0.97 7.11 -16.05
C ALA A 260 -0.19 8.32 -15.52
N ALA A 261 -0.10 8.47 -14.19
CA ALA A 261 0.69 9.52 -13.56
C ALA A 261 2.20 9.39 -13.85
N PHE A 262 2.72 8.15 -13.79
CA PHE A 262 4.10 7.83 -14.12
C PHE A 262 4.40 8.08 -15.59
N ASP A 263 3.54 7.61 -16.51
CA ASP A 263 3.71 7.80 -17.95
C ASP A 263 3.74 9.29 -18.33
N THR A 264 2.90 10.11 -17.70
CA THR A 264 2.92 11.57 -17.87
C THR A 264 4.29 12.18 -17.49
N ASN A 265 4.87 11.73 -16.37
CA ASN A 265 6.18 12.19 -15.92
C ASN A 265 7.31 11.67 -16.81
N ILE A 266 7.25 10.42 -17.27
CA ILE A 266 8.21 9.86 -18.24
C ILE A 266 8.22 10.70 -19.52
N GLU A 267 7.04 11.06 -20.04
CA GLU A 267 6.92 11.89 -21.24
C GLU A 267 7.51 13.30 -21.02
N LYS A 268 7.21 13.93 -19.88
CA LYS A 268 7.83 15.20 -19.47
C LYS A 268 9.37 15.11 -19.51
N PHE A 269 9.94 14.05 -18.92
CA PHE A 269 11.39 13.82 -18.90
C PHE A 269 11.97 13.59 -20.30
N PHE A 270 11.24 12.87 -21.15
CA PHE A 270 11.62 12.63 -22.53
C PHE A 270 11.65 13.93 -23.35
N GLN A 271 10.65 14.79 -23.23
CA GLN A 271 10.58 16.05 -23.96
C GLN A 271 11.75 16.99 -23.63
N LEU A 272 12.16 17.06 -22.36
CA LEU A 272 13.36 17.81 -21.93
C LEU A 272 14.62 17.30 -22.64
N THR A 273 14.70 15.99 -22.80
CA THR A 273 15.83 15.29 -23.43
C THR A 273 15.94 15.60 -24.93
N TYR A 274 14.84 15.91 -25.62
CA TYR A 274 14.77 16.26 -27.04
C TYR A 274 14.95 17.76 -27.29
N LYS A 275 14.38 18.64 -26.46
CA LYS A 275 14.60 20.09 -26.58
C LYS A 275 16.09 20.45 -26.53
N VAL A 276 16.86 19.83 -25.65
CA VAL A 276 18.33 20.03 -25.57
C VAL A 276 19.06 19.64 -26.86
N LYS A 277 18.53 18.72 -27.67
CA LYS A 277 19.16 18.32 -28.96
C LYS A 277 18.89 19.28 -30.11
N ASN A 278 17.80 20.05 -30.06
CA ASN A 278 17.41 20.96 -31.14
C ASN A 278 17.80 22.42 -30.88
N SER A 279 18.23 22.73 -29.66
CA SER A 279 18.70 24.07 -29.24
C SER A 279 20.22 24.18 -29.14
N ALA A 280 20.96 23.10 -29.42
CA ALA A 280 22.42 23.01 -29.42
C ALA A 280 22.91 22.74 -30.85
#